data_AF-A0A661SRE9-F1
#
_entry.id   AF-A0A661SRE9-F1
#
_cell.length_a   1.000
_cell.length_b   1.000
_cell.length_c   1.000
_cell.angle_alpha   90.00
_cell.angle_beta   90.00
_cell.angle_gamma   90.00
#
_symmetry.space_group_name_H-M   'P 1'
#
loop_
_entity.id
_entity.type
_entity.pdbx_description
1 polymer ?
#
loop_
_entity_poly.entity_id
_entity_poly.type
_entity_poly.pdbx_seq_one_letter_code
_entity_poly.pdbx_strand_id
1 'polypeptide(L)'
;MKIVQYIIFAAALFIISACTSSKIDTFKIKSYGHYKKMIHMKKTKGVVNLQKVIPANNGYAIGAIQKGLGEITIVNSEIWLDYGEDGLGNSSNSIPADEKAVLLATSQVKAWKTTKLHNAFLKEQLFQTILIKAKQHGIDINVPFPFILEGNFNMLLLHVINGQNTEFKGHGGKVKLFKQAKEERKNQEATVIGFYSADNQGVYTHPGESWHLHAVIKDENIGAHVDGISTNKNVNLKLPLMEN
;
A
#
# COMPACT_ATOMS: atom_id res chain seq x y z
N MET A 1 84.80 7.39 -16.81
CA MET A 1 83.52 7.58 -17.53
C MET A 1 82.44 6.80 -16.79
N LYS A 2 81.38 7.49 -16.34
CA LYS A 2 80.35 6.95 -15.44
C LYS A 2 79.34 6.09 -16.21
N ILE A 3 79.08 4.89 -15.69
CA ILE A 3 78.00 4.01 -16.13
C ILE A 3 76.69 4.55 -15.51
N VAL A 4 75.74 4.94 -16.35
CA VAL A 4 74.40 5.38 -15.91
C VAL A 4 73.49 4.17 -15.93
N GLN A 5 73.03 3.77 -14.75
CA GLN A 5 72.15 2.62 -14.54
C GLN A 5 70.71 3.15 -14.46
N TYR A 6 69.90 2.88 -15.49
CA TYR A 6 68.49 3.27 -15.50
C TYR A 6 67.67 2.23 -14.73
N ILE A 7 67.14 2.63 -13.57
CA ILE A 7 66.14 1.87 -12.81
C ILE A 7 64.77 2.20 -13.40
N ILE A 8 64.16 1.23 -14.09
CA ILE A 8 62.78 1.33 -14.57
C ILE A 8 61.86 0.96 -13.41
N PHE A 9 61.21 1.94 -12.80
CA PHE A 9 60.13 1.73 -11.83
C PHE A 9 58.83 1.45 -12.58
N ALA A 10 58.40 0.18 -12.63
CA ALA A 10 57.09 -0.19 -13.14
C ALA A 10 56.03 0.11 -12.07
N ALA A 11 55.33 1.23 -12.21
CA ALA A 11 54.16 1.55 -11.39
C ALA A 11 52.97 0.71 -11.85
N ALA A 12 52.65 -0.35 -11.10
CA ALA A 12 51.44 -1.14 -11.31
C ALA A 12 50.21 -0.32 -10.87
N LEU A 13 49.46 0.18 -11.86
CA LEU A 13 48.21 0.91 -11.66
C LEU A 13 47.11 -0.11 -11.30
N PHE A 14 46.85 -0.30 -10.00
CA PHE A 14 45.68 -1.05 -9.52
C PHE A 14 44.42 -0.22 -9.80
N ILE A 15 43.70 -0.55 -10.88
CA ILE A 15 42.36 -0.01 -11.15
C ILE A 15 41.39 -0.74 -10.21
N ILE A 16 41.11 -0.14 -9.05
CA ILE A 16 40.07 -0.59 -8.15
C ILE A 16 38.74 -0.24 -8.82
N SER A 17 38.17 -1.18 -9.57
CA SER A 17 36.82 -1.05 -10.12
C SER A 17 35.82 -1.14 -8.96
N ALA A 18 35.47 0.00 -8.38
CA ALA A 18 34.34 0.11 -7.47
C ALA A 18 33.05 -0.12 -8.29
N CYS A 19 32.64 -1.39 -8.41
CA CYS A 19 31.28 -1.73 -8.80
C CYS A 19 30.36 -1.23 -7.68
N THR A 20 29.85 -0.01 -7.81
CA THR A 20 28.66 0.41 -7.10
C THR A 20 27.49 -0.38 -7.67
N SER A 21 27.11 -1.48 -7.01
CA SER A 21 25.83 -2.12 -7.29
C SER A 21 24.73 -1.12 -6.90
N SER A 22 24.22 -0.39 -7.87
CA SER A 22 22.96 0.33 -7.70
C SER A 22 21.91 -0.73 -7.41
N LYS A 23 21.42 -0.79 -6.17
CA LYS A 23 20.26 -1.61 -5.81
C LYS A 23 19.16 -1.30 -6.83
N ILE A 24 18.77 -2.30 -7.60
CA ILE A 24 17.64 -2.16 -8.52
C ILE A 24 16.39 -2.11 -7.64
N ASP A 25 15.65 -1.01 -7.68
CA ASP A 25 14.37 -0.91 -7.00
C ASP A 25 13.41 -1.95 -7.59
N THR A 26 13.13 -3.01 -6.82
CA THR A 26 12.27 -4.13 -7.26
C THR A 26 10.78 -3.78 -7.31
N PHE A 27 10.43 -2.59 -6.83
CA PHE A 27 9.08 -2.02 -6.85
C PHE A 27 9.13 -0.50 -6.89
N LYS A 28 8.02 0.14 -7.30
CA LYS A 28 7.84 1.59 -7.21
C LYS A 28 6.40 1.91 -6.86
N ILE A 29 6.20 2.73 -5.82
CA ILE A 29 4.89 3.30 -5.50
C ILE A 29 4.58 4.46 -6.44
N LYS A 30 3.41 4.40 -7.08
CA LYS A 30 2.77 5.55 -7.72
C LYS A 30 1.53 5.92 -6.92
N SER A 31 1.37 7.21 -6.64
CA SER A 31 0.19 7.72 -5.96
C SER A 31 -0.50 8.81 -6.77
N TYR A 32 -1.81 8.87 -6.63
CA TYR A 32 -2.68 9.82 -7.34
C TYR A 32 -3.68 10.40 -6.35
N GLY A 33 -3.92 11.71 -6.47
CA GLY A 33 -4.78 12.42 -5.54
C GLY A 33 -4.06 12.85 -4.27
N HIS A 34 -4.83 13.39 -3.32
CA HIS A 34 -4.30 13.81 -2.03
C HIS A 34 -5.43 13.77 -1.00
N TYR A 35 -5.27 13.04 0.11
CA TYR A 35 -6.31 12.88 1.12
C TYR A 35 -6.84 14.23 1.63
N LYS A 36 -5.95 15.18 1.96
CA LYS A 36 -6.34 16.54 2.36
C LYS A 36 -7.20 17.25 1.31
N LYS A 37 -6.89 17.10 0.02
CA LYS A 37 -7.71 17.70 -1.06
C LYS A 37 -9.08 17.01 -1.13
N MET A 38 -9.12 15.69 -1.06
CA MET A 38 -10.36 14.91 -1.11
C MET A 38 -11.27 15.23 0.07
N ILE A 39 -10.77 15.09 1.29
CA ILE A 39 -11.57 15.20 2.51
C ILE A 39 -11.69 16.65 2.99
N HIS A 40 -10.58 17.35 3.23
CA HIS A 40 -10.62 18.70 3.82
C HIS A 40 -11.09 19.79 2.85
N MET A 41 -10.74 19.65 1.57
CA MET A 41 -11.15 20.62 0.54
C MET A 41 -12.34 20.15 -0.30
N LYS A 42 -12.92 18.98 0.01
CA LYS A 42 -14.06 18.38 -0.70
C LYS A 42 -13.83 18.23 -2.21
N LYS A 43 -12.58 18.10 -2.66
CA LYS A 43 -12.23 17.89 -4.07
C LYS A 43 -12.38 16.42 -4.42
N THR A 44 -13.61 16.01 -4.71
CA THR A 44 -13.95 14.59 -4.88
C THR A 44 -13.90 14.12 -6.34
N LYS A 45 -13.65 14.99 -7.32
CA LYS A 45 -13.54 14.58 -8.74
C LYS A 45 -12.38 13.60 -8.96
N GLY A 46 -12.60 12.63 -9.85
CA GLY A 46 -11.57 11.66 -10.25
C GLY A 46 -10.36 12.35 -10.89
N VAL A 47 -9.17 11.97 -10.45
CA VAL A 47 -7.89 12.55 -10.87
C VAL A 47 -7.08 11.62 -11.77
N VAL A 48 -7.42 10.33 -11.79
CA VAL A 48 -6.75 9.32 -12.60
C VAL A 48 -7.74 8.26 -13.06
N ASN A 49 -7.62 7.81 -14.31
CA ASN A 49 -8.39 6.69 -14.83
C ASN A 49 -7.72 5.37 -14.43
N LEU A 50 -8.50 4.45 -13.88
CA LEU A 50 -7.99 3.21 -13.29
C LEU A 50 -7.32 2.30 -14.34
N GLN A 51 -7.94 2.09 -15.50
CA GLN A 51 -7.40 1.21 -16.55
C GLN A 51 -6.04 1.69 -17.09
N LYS A 52 -5.71 2.98 -16.94
CA LYS A 52 -4.43 3.54 -17.42
C LYS A 52 -3.25 3.34 -16.48
N VAL A 53 -3.50 3.11 -15.20
CA VAL A 53 -2.44 3.19 -14.17
C VAL A 53 -2.26 1.92 -13.36
N ILE A 54 -3.22 1.00 -13.42
CA ILE A 54 -3.11 -0.31 -12.78
C ILE A 54 -2.21 -1.20 -13.63
N PRO A 55 -1.15 -1.79 -13.05
CA PRO A 55 -0.31 -2.75 -13.75
C PRO A 55 -1.12 -3.98 -14.19
N ALA A 56 -0.91 -4.43 -15.43
CA ALA A 56 -1.59 -5.61 -15.96
C ALA A 56 -1.25 -6.90 -15.17
N ASN A 57 0.02 -7.05 -14.78
CA ASN A 57 0.52 -8.24 -14.08
C ASN A 57 1.23 -7.86 -12.79
N ASN A 58 1.10 -8.68 -11.76
CA ASN A 58 1.70 -8.45 -10.44
C ASN A 58 1.32 -7.07 -9.86
N GLY A 59 0.10 -6.62 -10.16
CA GLY A 59 -0.40 -5.31 -9.79
C GLY A 59 -1.01 -5.30 -8.40
N TYR A 60 -0.75 -4.22 -7.67
CA TYR A 60 -1.34 -3.97 -6.36
C TYR A 60 -1.86 -2.54 -6.33
N ALA A 61 -3.05 -2.34 -5.78
CA ALA A 61 -3.61 -1.01 -5.63
C ALA A 61 -4.63 -0.94 -4.49
N ILE A 62 -4.72 0.25 -3.90
CA ILE A 62 -5.77 0.63 -2.95
C ILE A 62 -6.20 2.06 -3.21
N GLY A 63 -7.47 2.37 -3.01
CA GLY A 63 -7.94 3.75 -3.11
C GLY A 63 -9.44 3.92 -3.22
N ALA A 64 -9.86 5.19 -3.27
CA ALA A 64 -11.25 5.60 -3.29
C ALA A 64 -11.69 6.08 -4.68
N ILE A 65 -12.91 5.71 -5.05
CA ILE A 65 -13.53 6.04 -6.33
C ILE A 65 -14.01 7.49 -6.37
N GLN A 66 -13.97 8.09 -7.55
CA GLN A 66 -14.41 9.45 -7.80
C GLN A 66 -15.77 9.75 -7.17
N LYS A 67 -15.94 10.99 -6.73
CA LYS A 67 -17.10 11.51 -5.99
C LYS A 67 -17.35 10.79 -4.66
N GLY A 68 -16.44 9.93 -4.20
CA GLY A 68 -16.62 9.11 -3.01
C GLY A 68 -17.77 8.14 -3.23
N LEU A 69 -17.69 7.34 -4.29
CA LEU A 69 -18.73 6.37 -4.67
C LEU A 69 -18.35 4.93 -4.32
N GLY A 70 -17.14 4.68 -3.83
CA GLY A 70 -16.67 3.32 -3.66
C GLY A 70 -15.20 3.26 -3.28
N GLU A 71 -14.72 2.03 -3.14
CA GLU A 71 -13.33 1.67 -2.89
C GLU A 71 -12.86 0.67 -3.97
N ILE A 72 -11.58 0.72 -4.30
CA ILE A 72 -10.90 -0.25 -5.17
C ILE A 72 -9.77 -0.91 -4.40
N THR A 73 -9.75 -2.24 -4.41
CA THR A 73 -8.66 -3.06 -3.87
C THR A 73 -8.17 -3.99 -4.96
N ILE A 74 -6.85 -4.03 -5.16
CA ILE A 74 -6.22 -4.93 -6.13
C ILE A 74 -5.08 -5.66 -5.46
N VAL A 75 -5.12 -6.98 -5.53
CA VAL A 75 -4.11 -7.87 -4.99
C VAL A 75 -3.69 -8.84 -6.08
N ASN A 76 -2.43 -8.77 -6.49
CA ASN A 76 -1.86 -9.61 -7.55
C ASN A 76 -2.70 -9.56 -8.85
N SER A 77 -3.08 -8.35 -9.27
CA SER A 77 -3.96 -8.08 -10.41
C SER A 77 -5.39 -8.61 -10.32
N GLU A 78 -5.78 -9.30 -9.23
CA GLU A 78 -7.19 -9.59 -8.94
C GLU A 78 -7.87 -8.32 -8.39
N ILE A 79 -9.11 -8.06 -8.83
CA ILE A 79 -9.82 -6.80 -8.61
C ILE A 79 -11.01 -7.01 -7.67
N TRP A 80 -11.18 -6.08 -6.73
CA TRP A 80 -12.38 -5.88 -5.94
C TRP A 80 -12.75 -4.39 -5.98
N LEU A 81 -13.71 -4.05 -6.84
CA LEU A 81 -14.29 -2.72 -6.97
C LEU A 81 -15.66 -2.72 -6.30
N ASP A 82 -15.80 -2.01 -5.19
CA ASP A 82 -17.02 -2.01 -4.39
C ASP A 82 -17.58 -0.59 -4.26
N TYR A 83 -18.87 -0.42 -4.59
CA TYR A 83 -19.56 0.87 -4.47
C TYR A 83 -20.34 1.00 -3.15
N GLY A 84 -20.38 -0.05 -2.33
CA GLY A 84 -20.98 -0.08 -1.01
C GLY A 84 -22.48 0.20 -0.96
N GLU A 85 -23.17 0.16 -2.10
CA GLU A 85 -24.61 0.45 -2.20
C GLU A 85 -25.44 -0.56 -1.40
N ASP A 86 -24.99 -1.81 -1.33
CA ASP A 86 -25.67 -2.93 -0.67
C ASP A 86 -24.95 -3.43 0.61
N GLY A 87 -24.09 -2.60 1.21
CA GLY A 87 -23.22 -3.01 2.33
C GLY A 87 -21.82 -3.41 1.87
N LEU A 88 -21.10 -4.20 2.68
CA LEU A 88 -19.83 -4.80 2.23
C LEU A 88 -20.12 -6.10 1.48
N GLY A 89 -19.40 -6.31 0.38
CA GLY A 89 -19.56 -7.48 -0.47
C GLY A 89 -20.26 -7.12 -1.78
N ASN A 90 -20.22 -8.06 -2.73
CA ASN A 90 -20.60 -7.83 -4.14
C ASN A 90 -19.62 -6.94 -4.92
N SER A 91 -18.34 -6.97 -4.54
CA SER A 91 -17.32 -6.28 -5.34
C SER A 91 -17.34 -6.76 -6.80
N SER A 92 -17.30 -5.83 -7.75
CA SER A 92 -17.04 -6.15 -9.16
C SER A 92 -15.58 -6.56 -9.33
N ASN A 93 -15.34 -7.66 -10.04
CA ASN A 93 -13.98 -8.12 -10.38
C ASN A 93 -13.48 -7.54 -11.71
N SER A 94 -14.08 -6.45 -12.18
CA SER A 94 -13.72 -5.73 -13.40
C SER A 94 -13.81 -4.22 -13.19
N ILE A 95 -13.05 -3.47 -14.00
CA ILE A 95 -12.99 -2.01 -13.94
C ILE A 95 -13.66 -1.42 -15.19
N PRO A 96 -14.75 -0.65 -15.03
CA PRO A 96 -15.37 0.07 -16.14
C PRO A 96 -14.38 1.01 -16.85
N ALA A 97 -14.54 1.20 -18.17
CA ALA A 97 -13.60 1.95 -19.01
C ALA A 97 -13.30 3.37 -18.50
N ASP A 98 -14.33 4.07 -18.03
CA ASP A 98 -14.22 5.45 -17.57
C ASP A 98 -14.07 5.60 -16.05
N GLU A 99 -13.87 4.48 -15.34
CA GLU A 99 -13.77 4.52 -13.89
C GLU A 99 -12.51 5.25 -13.43
N LYS A 100 -12.68 6.14 -12.44
CA LYS A 100 -11.61 7.00 -11.96
C LYS A 100 -11.51 6.96 -10.45
N ALA A 101 -10.29 7.01 -9.96
CA ALA A 101 -10.02 7.24 -8.55
C ALA A 101 -9.86 8.74 -8.24
N VAL A 102 -10.34 9.15 -7.08
CA VAL A 102 -9.99 10.45 -6.47
C VAL A 102 -8.72 10.32 -5.62
N LEU A 103 -8.44 9.12 -5.12
CA LEU A 103 -7.28 8.77 -4.33
C LEU A 103 -6.83 7.36 -4.70
N LEU A 104 -5.57 7.15 -5.04
CA LEU A 104 -5.05 5.83 -5.41
C LEU A 104 -3.58 5.71 -5.02
N ALA A 105 -3.19 4.57 -4.47
CA ALA A 105 -1.81 4.12 -4.43
C ALA A 105 -1.70 2.81 -5.22
N THR A 106 -0.65 2.66 -6.03
CA THR A 106 -0.41 1.44 -6.81
C THR A 106 1.07 1.10 -6.86
N SER A 107 1.36 -0.19 -6.99
CA SER A 107 2.70 -0.74 -7.19
C SER A 107 2.62 -1.97 -8.08
N GLN A 108 3.77 -2.32 -8.68
CA GLN A 108 3.98 -3.60 -9.31
C GLN A 108 5.09 -4.33 -8.54
N VAL A 109 4.81 -5.54 -8.04
CA VAL A 109 5.76 -6.29 -7.21
C VAL A 109 5.86 -7.72 -7.73
N LYS A 110 6.97 -8.07 -8.38
CA LYS A 110 7.14 -9.38 -9.03
C LYS A 110 7.25 -10.54 -8.06
N ALA A 111 7.89 -10.32 -6.92
CA ALA A 111 8.20 -11.37 -5.95
C ALA A 111 8.15 -10.82 -4.53
N TRP A 112 7.74 -11.69 -3.61
CA TRP A 112 7.57 -11.39 -2.20
C TRP A 112 8.42 -12.33 -1.35
N LYS A 113 9.07 -11.79 -0.32
CA LYS A 113 9.61 -12.59 0.78
C LYS A 113 8.59 -12.67 1.91
N THR A 114 8.21 -13.89 2.26
CA THR A 114 7.29 -14.16 3.37
C THR A 114 8.05 -14.36 4.69
N THR A 115 7.59 -13.71 5.75
CA THR A 115 8.04 -13.90 7.14
C THR A 115 6.83 -14.13 8.03
N LYS A 116 6.84 -15.20 8.82
CA LYS A 116 5.77 -15.47 9.78
C LYS A 116 5.91 -14.58 11.02
N LEU A 117 4.83 -13.93 11.43
CA LEU A 117 4.72 -13.16 12.65
C LEU A 117 4.12 -14.05 13.75
N HIS A 118 4.94 -14.54 14.69
CA HIS A 118 4.51 -15.54 15.67
C HIS A 118 3.61 -15.01 16.79
N ASN A 119 3.60 -13.69 17.01
CA ASN A 119 2.81 -13.04 18.04
C ASN A 119 1.54 -12.42 17.46
N ALA A 120 0.55 -12.18 18.32
CA ALA A 120 -0.57 -11.29 18.03
C ALA A 120 -0.12 -9.84 18.24
N PHE A 121 -0.62 -8.93 17.41
CA PHE A 121 -0.25 -7.51 17.47
C PHE A 121 -1.48 -6.62 17.41
N LEU A 122 -1.48 -5.58 18.23
CA LEU A 122 -2.34 -4.42 18.05
C LEU A 122 -1.80 -3.52 16.92
N LYS A 123 -2.64 -2.63 16.40
CA LYS A 123 -2.36 -1.77 15.22
C LYS A 123 -0.98 -1.10 15.28
N GLU A 124 -0.65 -0.42 16.37
CA GLU A 124 0.60 0.33 16.52
C GLU A 124 1.82 -0.61 16.59
N GLN A 125 1.70 -1.71 17.32
CA GLN A 125 2.78 -2.70 17.45
C GLN A 125 3.03 -3.44 16.13
N LEU A 126 1.96 -3.74 15.39
CA LEU A 126 2.02 -4.35 14.07
C LEU A 126 2.76 -3.42 13.11
N PHE A 127 2.40 -2.14 13.08
CA PHE A 127 3.05 -1.13 12.26
C PHE A 127 4.57 -1.07 12.53
N GLN A 128 4.97 -0.95 13.79
CA GLN A 128 6.40 -0.93 14.17
C GLN A 128 7.11 -2.23 13.77
N THR A 129 6.44 -3.38 13.94
CA THR A 129 6.99 -4.68 13.56
C THR A 129 7.23 -4.76 12.06
N ILE A 130 6.34 -4.23 11.23
CA ILE A 130 6.51 -4.20 9.76
C ILE A 130 7.73 -3.35 9.39
N LEU A 131 7.90 -2.17 9.98
CA LEU A 131 9.08 -1.32 9.71
C LEU A 131 10.39 -1.99 10.11
N ILE A 132 10.42 -2.64 11.27
CA ILE A 132 11.58 -3.41 11.73
C ILE A 132 11.90 -4.53 10.73
N LYS A 133 10.90 -5.29 10.29
CA LYS A 133 11.07 -6.39 9.33
C LYS A 133 11.47 -5.90 7.94
N ALA A 134 10.92 -4.78 7.48
CA ALA A 134 11.29 -4.14 6.22
C ALA A 134 12.76 -3.72 6.23
N LYS A 135 13.20 -3.02 7.28
CA LYS A 135 14.61 -2.63 7.46
C LYS A 135 15.54 -3.84 7.53
N GLN A 136 15.17 -4.88 8.28
CA GLN A 136 15.91 -6.16 8.33
C GLN A 136 15.98 -6.86 6.97
N HIS A 137 14.98 -6.65 6.11
CA HIS A 137 14.98 -7.17 4.75
C HIS A 137 15.74 -6.29 3.74
N GLY A 138 16.31 -5.17 4.19
CA GLY A 138 17.10 -4.28 3.34
C GLY A 138 16.28 -3.26 2.53
N ILE A 139 14.99 -3.13 2.84
CA ILE A 139 14.12 -2.06 2.33
C ILE A 139 14.46 -0.76 3.06
N ASP A 140 14.65 0.32 2.30
CA ASP A 140 14.79 1.66 2.86
C ASP A 140 13.43 2.14 3.38
N ILE A 141 13.32 2.30 4.70
CA ILE A 141 12.09 2.75 5.37
C ILE A 141 11.91 4.27 5.32
N ASN A 142 12.82 5.01 4.68
CA ASN A 142 12.62 6.44 4.43
C ASN A 142 11.86 6.69 3.13
N VAL A 143 11.56 5.64 2.36
CA VAL A 143 10.76 5.71 1.13
C VAL A 143 9.49 4.85 1.23
N PRO A 144 8.42 5.17 0.48
CA PRO A 144 7.21 4.37 0.43
C PRO A 144 7.45 2.94 -0.07
N PHE A 145 6.76 1.95 0.51
CA PHE A 145 6.77 0.58 0.03
C PHE A 145 5.44 -0.15 0.28
N PRO A 146 5.09 -1.15 -0.55
CA PRO A 146 3.92 -1.97 -0.33
C PRO A 146 4.27 -3.18 0.56
N PHE A 147 3.29 -3.72 1.27
CA PHE A 147 3.41 -4.96 2.04
C PHE A 147 2.08 -5.70 2.05
N ILE A 148 2.11 -7.01 2.31
CA ILE A 148 0.90 -7.81 2.48
C ILE A 148 0.94 -8.51 3.83
N LEU A 149 -0.20 -8.57 4.50
CA LEU A 149 -0.44 -9.44 5.65
C LEU A 149 -1.47 -10.49 5.26
N GLU A 150 -1.16 -11.76 5.47
CA GLU A 150 -2.05 -12.89 5.15
C GLU A 150 -2.23 -13.80 6.34
N GLY A 151 -3.48 -14.17 6.61
CA GLY A 151 -3.85 -15.13 7.64
C GLY A 151 -5.08 -14.69 8.40
N ASN A 152 -5.21 -15.18 9.63
CA ASN A 152 -6.35 -14.87 10.47
C ASN A 152 -6.10 -13.61 11.32
N PHE A 153 -7.04 -12.68 11.31
CA PHE A 153 -7.03 -11.45 12.07
C PHE A 153 -8.02 -11.55 13.23
N ASN A 154 -7.57 -11.18 14.43
CA ASN A 154 -8.45 -11.14 15.59
C ASN A 154 -9.58 -10.14 15.39
N MET A 155 -9.28 -8.99 14.79
CA MET A 155 -10.26 -7.98 14.42
C MET A 155 -9.85 -7.22 13.16
N LEU A 156 -10.81 -7.00 12.27
CA LEU A 156 -10.77 -6.04 11.18
C LEU A 156 -11.99 -5.12 11.28
N LEU A 157 -11.79 -3.81 11.34
CA LEU A 157 -12.85 -2.82 11.17
C LEU A 157 -12.77 -2.33 9.73
N LEU A 158 -13.78 -2.66 8.94
CA LEU A 158 -13.81 -2.46 7.51
C LEU A 158 -14.83 -1.39 7.12
N HIS A 159 -14.56 -0.68 6.03
CA HIS A 159 -15.59 0.12 5.38
C HIS A 159 -15.46 0.18 3.87
N VAL A 160 -16.60 0.44 3.22
CA VAL A 160 -16.69 0.86 1.82
C VAL A 160 -17.47 2.17 1.77
N ILE A 161 -16.93 3.16 1.06
CA ILE A 161 -17.63 4.43 0.83
C ILE A 161 -18.82 4.18 -0.11
N ASN A 162 -19.99 4.74 0.20
CA ASN A 162 -21.19 4.59 -0.64
C ASN A 162 -21.93 5.91 -0.89
N GLY A 163 -21.17 6.96 -1.17
CA GLY A 163 -21.69 8.24 -1.63
C GLY A 163 -21.48 9.41 -0.68
N GLN A 164 -21.93 10.57 -1.13
CA GLN A 164 -21.87 11.81 -0.36
C GLN A 164 -22.81 11.75 0.84
N ASN A 165 -22.37 12.31 1.97
CA ASN A 165 -23.24 12.50 3.12
C ASN A 165 -23.87 13.91 3.10
N THR A 166 -25.17 13.98 2.81
CA THR A 166 -25.94 15.24 2.75
C THR A 166 -26.07 15.94 4.11
N GLU A 167 -25.87 15.20 5.21
CA GLU A 167 -25.86 15.75 6.56
C GLU A 167 -24.53 16.43 6.92
N PHE A 168 -23.49 16.25 6.10
CA PHE A 168 -22.18 16.81 6.37
C PHE A 168 -22.20 18.35 6.33
N LYS A 169 -22.03 19.00 7.49
CA LYS A 169 -21.99 20.47 7.60
C LYS A 169 -20.59 21.08 7.61
N GLY A 170 -19.53 20.27 7.73
CA GLY A 170 -18.16 20.76 7.84
C GLY A 170 -17.30 19.90 8.76
N HIS A 171 -16.00 20.15 8.75
CA HIS A 171 -15.07 19.49 9.67
C HIS A 171 -15.25 20.03 11.10
N GLY A 172 -14.99 19.18 12.11
CA GLY A 172 -15.18 19.50 13.53
C GLY A 172 -16.43 18.87 14.14
N GLY A 173 -17.35 18.36 13.33
CA GLY A 173 -18.49 17.55 13.76
C GLY A 173 -18.21 16.03 13.73
N LYS A 174 -19.18 15.24 14.20
CA LYS A 174 -19.14 13.76 14.17
C LYS A 174 -19.50 13.17 12.80
N VAL A 175 -20.22 13.92 11.98
CA VAL A 175 -20.68 13.49 10.65
C VAL A 175 -19.50 13.47 9.67
N LYS A 176 -19.31 12.36 8.96
CA LYS A 176 -18.27 12.19 7.94
C LYS A 176 -18.73 12.74 6.58
N LEU A 177 -17.77 13.15 5.74
CA LEU A 177 -18.05 13.70 4.40
C LEU A 177 -18.78 12.69 3.49
N PHE A 178 -18.41 11.42 3.61
CA PHE A 178 -19.02 10.33 2.86
C PHE A 178 -19.85 9.45 3.78
N LYS A 179 -20.89 8.83 3.21
CA LYS A 179 -21.54 7.67 3.81
C LYS A 179 -20.63 6.46 3.63
N GLN A 180 -20.72 5.53 4.57
CA GLN A 180 -19.87 4.34 4.62
C GLN A 180 -20.71 3.17 5.10
N ALA A 181 -20.68 2.06 4.37
CA ALA A 181 -21.01 0.76 4.92
C ALA A 181 -19.84 0.33 5.81
N LYS A 182 -20.12 -0.12 7.03
CA LYS A 182 -19.10 -0.44 8.05
C LYS A 182 -19.39 -1.74 8.74
N GLU A 183 -18.36 -2.56 8.89
CA GLU A 183 -18.49 -3.85 9.55
C GLU A 183 -17.24 -4.16 10.37
N GLU A 184 -17.45 -4.74 11.56
CA GLU A 184 -16.38 -5.34 12.35
C GLU A 184 -16.39 -6.85 12.12
N ARG A 185 -15.26 -7.40 11.72
CA ARG A 185 -15.03 -8.84 11.54
C ARG A 185 -14.08 -9.33 12.62
N LYS A 186 -14.43 -10.44 13.27
CA LYS A 186 -13.60 -11.09 14.30
C LYS A 186 -13.14 -12.46 13.84
N ASN A 187 -11.91 -12.83 14.17
CA ASN A 187 -11.30 -14.11 13.76
C ASN A 187 -11.41 -14.38 12.26
N GLN A 188 -11.14 -13.35 11.46
CA GLN A 188 -11.36 -13.35 10.02
C GLN A 188 -10.10 -13.76 9.27
N GLU A 189 -10.20 -14.76 8.40
CA GLU A 189 -9.15 -15.00 7.40
C GLU A 189 -9.25 -13.96 6.28
N ALA A 190 -8.15 -13.27 6.00
CA ALA A 190 -8.12 -12.22 5.00
C ALA A 190 -6.70 -12.03 4.41
N THR A 191 -6.65 -11.32 3.29
CA THR A 191 -5.43 -10.72 2.75
C THR A 191 -5.51 -9.21 2.91
N VAL A 192 -4.60 -8.61 3.67
CA VAL A 192 -4.52 -7.15 3.83
C VAL A 192 -3.34 -6.63 3.00
N ILE A 193 -3.64 -5.80 2.00
CA ILE A 193 -2.65 -5.05 1.23
C ILE A 193 -2.46 -3.68 1.87
N GLY A 194 -1.21 -3.33 2.13
CA GLY A 194 -0.84 -2.06 2.74
C GLY A 194 0.20 -1.30 1.94
N PHE A 195 0.12 0.02 2.00
CA PHE A 195 1.10 0.93 1.44
C PHE A 195 1.63 1.84 2.54
N TYR A 196 2.90 1.67 2.90
CA TYR A 196 3.61 2.60 3.77
C TYR A 196 3.98 3.86 2.98
N SER A 197 3.82 5.04 3.57
CA SER A 197 4.01 6.33 2.90
C SER A 197 5.31 7.06 3.26
N ALA A 198 6.09 6.56 4.22
CA ALA A 198 7.19 7.33 4.81
C ALA A 198 6.72 8.74 5.17
N ASP A 199 7.46 9.77 4.76
CA ASP A 199 7.15 11.18 5.00
C ASP A 199 6.03 11.73 4.12
N ASN A 200 5.50 10.96 3.15
CA ASN A 200 4.37 11.35 2.32
C ASN A 200 3.00 11.18 3.02
N GLN A 201 2.95 11.39 4.33
CA GLN A 201 1.72 11.33 5.11
C GLN A 201 0.64 12.26 4.52
N GLY A 202 -0.59 11.77 4.47
CA GLY A 202 -1.71 12.57 3.95
C GLY A 202 -1.79 12.66 2.43
N VAL A 203 -0.83 12.10 1.67
CA VAL A 203 -0.98 11.96 0.21
C VAL A 203 -2.04 10.91 -0.07
N TYR A 204 -1.83 9.67 0.32
CA TYR A 204 -2.83 8.60 0.22
C TYR A 204 -3.11 7.93 1.56
N THR A 205 -2.62 8.47 2.68
CA THR A 205 -2.89 7.96 4.03
C THR A 205 -3.78 8.92 4.81
N HIS A 206 -4.35 8.45 5.92
CA HIS A 206 -5.03 9.33 6.87
C HIS A 206 -4.03 10.28 7.56
N PRO A 207 -4.45 11.48 7.99
CA PRO A 207 -3.60 12.37 8.77
C PRO A 207 -3.09 11.69 10.04
N GLY A 208 -1.79 11.74 10.28
CA GLY A 208 -1.14 11.09 11.43
C GLY A 208 -0.88 9.59 11.25
N GLU A 209 -1.28 9.00 10.11
CA GLU A 209 -0.96 7.62 9.75
C GLU A 209 0.04 7.59 8.59
N SER A 210 1.08 6.75 8.71
CA SER A 210 2.07 6.53 7.65
C SER A 210 1.78 5.29 6.80
N TRP A 211 0.57 4.73 6.88
CA TRP A 211 0.16 3.60 6.07
C TRP A 211 -1.31 3.72 5.67
N HIS A 212 -1.69 3.01 4.62
CA HIS A 212 -3.07 2.87 4.18
C HIS A 212 -3.30 1.41 3.82
N LEU A 213 -4.40 0.85 4.31
CA LEU A 213 -4.69 -0.57 4.31
C LEU A 213 -6.06 -0.84 3.66
N HIS A 214 -6.12 -1.84 2.78
CA HIS A 214 -7.36 -2.47 2.37
C HIS A 214 -7.27 -3.98 2.64
N ALA A 215 -8.41 -4.62 2.88
CA ALA A 215 -8.52 -6.05 3.08
C ALA A 215 -9.35 -6.69 1.97
N VAL A 216 -9.00 -7.94 1.65
CA VAL A 216 -9.77 -8.85 0.80
C VAL A 216 -10.20 -10.05 1.62
N ILE A 217 -11.50 -10.34 1.61
CA ILE A 217 -12.09 -11.59 2.09
C ILE A 217 -12.65 -12.29 0.85
N LYS A 218 -11.88 -13.23 0.31
CA LYS A 218 -12.09 -13.76 -1.04
C LYS A 218 -13.41 -14.53 -1.16
N ASP A 219 -13.73 -15.36 -0.18
CA ASP A 219 -14.94 -16.20 -0.20
C ASP A 219 -16.24 -15.40 -0.09
N GLU A 220 -16.17 -14.19 0.48
CA GLU A 220 -17.31 -13.26 0.58
C GLU A 220 -17.30 -12.22 -0.56
N ASN A 221 -16.32 -12.27 -1.48
CA ASN A 221 -16.09 -11.29 -2.52
C ASN A 221 -16.08 -9.84 -2.00
N ILE A 222 -15.35 -9.63 -0.89
CA ILE A 222 -15.21 -8.31 -0.25
C ILE A 222 -13.81 -7.76 -0.57
N GLY A 223 -13.76 -6.51 -1.05
CA GLY A 223 -12.60 -5.63 -0.97
C GLY A 223 -12.96 -4.33 -0.29
N ALA A 224 -12.34 -4.00 0.83
CA ALA A 224 -12.73 -2.86 1.65
C ALA A 224 -11.53 -2.16 2.31
N HIS A 225 -11.69 -0.88 2.63
CA HIS A 225 -10.73 -0.14 3.45
C HIS A 225 -10.69 -0.69 4.88
N VAL A 226 -9.51 -0.66 5.53
CA VAL A 226 -9.33 -1.10 6.93
C VAL A 226 -9.11 0.11 7.85
N ASP A 227 -10.14 0.48 8.61
CA ASP A 227 -10.07 1.52 9.65
C ASP A 227 -9.27 1.04 10.89
N GLY A 228 -9.40 -0.25 11.22
CA GLY A 228 -8.83 -0.86 12.43
C GLY A 228 -8.41 -2.30 12.21
N ILE A 229 -7.32 -2.71 12.87
CA ILE A 229 -6.70 -4.02 12.67
C ILE A 229 -6.04 -4.53 13.96
N SER A 230 -6.23 -5.81 14.25
CA SER A 230 -5.40 -6.57 15.18
C SER A 230 -5.20 -8.00 14.65
N THR A 231 -3.99 -8.52 14.77
CA THR A 231 -3.66 -9.84 14.21
C THR A 231 -3.84 -10.95 15.24
N ASN A 232 -4.20 -12.15 14.79
CA ASN A 232 -3.91 -13.35 15.57
C ASN A 232 -2.42 -13.72 15.45
N LYS A 233 -2.02 -14.78 16.15
CA LYS A 233 -0.67 -15.37 15.98
C LYS A 233 -0.53 -15.96 14.58
N ASN A 234 0.69 -16.01 14.08
CA ASN A 234 1.10 -16.68 12.85
C ASN A 234 0.57 -16.06 11.54
N VAL A 235 0.23 -14.77 11.55
CA VAL A 235 0.02 -13.99 10.32
C VAL A 235 1.33 -13.92 9.52
N ASN A 236 1.24 -14.10 8.21
CA ASN A 236 2.37 -13.96 7.31
C ASN A 236 2.52 -12.50 6.88
N LEU A 237 3.69 -11.91 7.10
CA LEU A 237 4.09 -10.64 6.50
C LEU A 237 4.86 -10.91 5.22
N LYS A 238 4.40 -10.37 4.11
CA LYS A 238 5.09 -10.37 2.82
C LYS A 238 5.64 -8.99 2.52
N LEU A 239 6.93 -8.94 2.25
CA LEU A 239 7.65 -7.73 1.83
C LEU A 239 8.24 -7.95 0.43
N PRO A 240 8.37 -6.91 -0.40
CA PRO A 240 8.98 -7.05 -1.72
C PRO A 240 10.35 -7.71 -1.61
N LEU A 241 10.61 -8.70 -2.47
CA LEU A 241 11.92 -9.31 -2.56
C LEU A 241 12.90 -8.27 -3.12
N MET A 242 14.01 -8.03 -2.42
CA MET A 242 15.08 -7.18 -2.89
C MET A 242 16.07 -8.02 -3.71
N GLU A 243 16.38 -7.60 -4.93
CA GLU A 243 17.46 -8.20 -5.73
C GLU A 243 18.81 -7.71 -5.18
N ASN A 244 19.78 -8.63 -5.07
CA ASN A 244 21.14 -8.34 -4.60
C ASN A 244 22.02 -7.82 -5.74
#